data_AF-A0A2S4KFX8-F1
#
_entry.id   AF-A0A2S4KFX8-F1
#
_cell.length_a   1.000
_cell.length_b   1.000
_cell.length_c   1.000
_cell.angle_alpha   90.00
_cell.angle_beta   90.00
_cell.angle_gamma   90.00
#
_symmetry.space_group_name_H-M   'P 1'
#
loop_
_entity.id
_entity.type
_entity.pdbx_description
1 polymer ?
#
loop_
_entity_poly.entity_id
_entity_poly.type
_entity_poly.pdbx_seq_one_letter_code
_entity_poly.pdbx_strand_id
1 'polypeptide(L)'
;MGITQEMVSAAETYLLAKVLEEAVEPVVTQYSKEVLEKYQFKASSKWDEFDELKGSVILDPKLTYLLSEDDWAIYSAETFKARDLSGLKVSRPDNCPYLEAKNHRVIAENALIDAVAKHPKLGNLQRHLLTLDERAKLLEESKCPK
;
A
#
# COMPACT_ATOMS: atom_id res chain seq x y z
N MET A 1 3.48 -32.59 -13.10
CA MET A 1 3.33 -31.19 -13.54
C MET A 1 4.33 -30.35 -12.77
N GLY A 2 5.12 -29.54 -13.47
CA GLY A 2 6.07 -28.60 -12.87
C GLY A 2 5.55 -27.16 -12.93
N ILE A 3 6.39 -26.21 -12.54
CA ILE A 3 6.13 -24.78 -12.69
C ILE A 3 5.94 -24.44 -14.18
N THR A 4 4.88 -23.69 -14.50
CA THR A 4 4.58 -23.27 -15.87
C THR A 4 5.22 -21.92 -16.18
N GLN A 5 5.36 -21.59 -17.47
CA GLN A 5 5.88 -20.27 -17.85
C GLN A 5 4.96 -19.12 -17.45
N GLU A 6 3.65 -19.38 -17.35
CA GLU A 6 2.67 -18.44 -16.81
C GLU A 6 2.98 -18.10 -15.34
N MET A 7 3.30 -19.11 -14.51
CA MET A 7 3.66 -18.91 -13.11
C MET A 7 4.96 -18.10 -12.96
N VAL A 8 5.96 -18.38 -13.80
CA VAL A 8 7.23 -17.63 -13.81
C VAL A 8 6.99 -16.16 -14.16
N SER A 9 6.26 -15.90 -15.25
CA SER A 9 5.98 -14.53 -15.70
C SER A 9 5.15 -13.73 -14.68
N ALA A 10 4.17 -14.37 -14.05
CA ALA A 10 3.39 -13.73 -12.99
C ALA A 10 4.27 -13.41 -11.76
N ALA A 11 5.20 -14.29 -11.41
CA ALA A 11 6.14 -14.05 -10.32
C ALA A 11 7.12 -12.91 -10.61
N GLU A 12 7.69 -12.87 -11.82
CA GLU A 12 8.55 -11.77 -12.27
C GLU A 12 7.81 -10.42 -12.22
N THR A 13 6.56 -10.40 -12.70
CA THR A 13 5.71 -9.19 -12.70
C THR A 13 5.44 -8.73 -11.26
N TYR A 14 5.12 -9.65 -10.35
CA TYR A 14 4.92 -9.33 -8.94
C TYR A 14 6.19 -8.77 -8.30
N LEU A 15 7.35 -9.38 -8.54
CA LEU A 15 8.63 -8.91 -8.00
C LEU A 15 8.97 -7.50 -8.49
N LEU A 16 8.77 -7.22 -9.79
CA LEU A 16 8.98 -5.88 -10.34
C LEU A 16 8.04 -4.85 -9.70
N ALA A 17 6.76 -5.18 -9.55
CA ALA A 17 5.78 -4.29 -8.93
C ALA A 17 6.07 -4.04 -7.44
N LYS A 18 6.56 -5.07 -6.72
CA LYS A 18 6.99 -4.95 -5.32
C LYS A 18 8.21 -4.03 -5.19
N VAL A 19 9.23 -4.22 -6.02
CA VAL A 19 10.43 -3.35 -6.03
C VAL A 19 10.04 -1.90 -6.36
N LEU A 20 9.09 -1.69 -7.27
CA LEU A 20 8.58 -0.36 -7.57
C LEU A 20 7.89 0.27 -6.35
N GLU A 21 7.02 -0.45 -5.65
CA GLU A 21 6.38 0.03 -4.42
C GLU A 21 7.43 0.41 -3.36
N GLU A 22 8.39 -0.47 -3.11
CA GLU A 22 9.47 -0.26 -2.13
C GLU A 22 10.38 0.93 -2.49
N ALA A 23 10.58 1.21 -3.77
CA ALA A 23 11.37 2.35 -4.23
C ALA A 23 10.62 3.69 -4.11
N VAL A 24 9.30 3.68 -4.34
CA VAL A 24 8.47 4.89 -4.34
C VAL A 24 8.06 5.31 -2.93
N GLU A 25 7.73 4.36 -2.05
CA GLU A 25 7.25 4.62 -0.69
C GLU A 25 8.14 5.61 0.12
N PRO A 26 9.47 5.43 0.23
CA PRO A 26 10.29 6.32 1.04
C PRO A 26 10.33 7.75 0.48
N VAL A 27 10.35 7.91 -0.85
CA VAL A 27 10.34 9.23 -1.50
C VAL A 27 9.04 9.97 -1.18
N VAL A 28 7.91 9.28 -1.33
CA VAL A 28 6.58 9.82 -1.05
C VAL A 28 6.41 10.17 0.42
N THR A 29 6.84 9.27 1.29
CA THR A 29 6.77 9.46 2.74
C THR A 29 7.61 10.67 3.16
N GLN A 30 8.81 10.83 2.57
CA GLN A 30 9.72 11.91 2.90
C GLN A 30 9.12 13.28 2.58
N TYR A 31 8.72 13.52 1.32
CA TYR A 31 8.18 14.83 0.97
C TYR A 31 6.84 15.10 1.68
N SER A 32 6.05 14.05 1.96
CA SER A 32 4.78 14.21 2.67
C SER A 32 5.02 14.71 4.09
N LYS A 33 6.02 14.16 4.78
CA LYS A 33 6.43 14.63 6.11
C LYS A 33 6.96 16.06 6.06
N GLU A 34 7.82 16.39 5.10
CA GLU A 34 8.35 17.75 4.95
C GLU A 34 7.25 18.80 4.75
N VAL A 35 6.21 18.47 3.97
CA VAL A 35 5.04 19.35 3.82
C VAL A 35 4.29 19.48 5.15
N LEU A 36 4.01 18.38 5.85
CA LEU A 36 3.33 18.43 7.15
C LEU A 36 4.12 19.23 8.19
N GLU A 37 5.44 19.03 8.24
CA GLU A 37 6.35 19.76 9.13
C GLU A 37 6.40 21.26 8.81
N LYS A 38 6.38 21.62 7.53
CA LYS A 38 6.38 23.03 7.10
C LYS A 38 5.10 23.77 7.48
N TYR A 39 3.94 23.15 7.24
CA TYR A 39 2.65 23.81 7.40
C TYR A 39 2.02 23.63 8.79
N GLN A 40 2.45 22.61 9.55
CA GLN A 40 1.96 22.32 10.90
C GLN A 40 0.42 22.29 10.95
N PHE A 41 -0.21 21.66 9.96
CA PHE A 41 -1.67 21.60 9.85
C PHE A 41 -2.27 20.99 11.11
N LYS A 42 -3.43 21.51 11.52
CA LYS A 42 -4.16 20.99 12.68
C LYS A 42 -5.27 20.04 12.24
N ALA A 43 -5.63 19.11 13.12
CA ALA A 43 -6.85 18.35 12.94
C ALA A 43 -8.04 19.31 12.80
N SER A 44 -8.93 19.00 11.84
CA SER A 44 -10.15 19.76 11.61
C SER A 44 -11.04 19.75 12.86
N SER A 45 -11.73 20.86 13.12
CA SER A 45 -12.68 20.98 14.22
C SER A 45 -13.86 20.00 14.15
N LYS A 46 -14.04 19.30 13.02
CA LYS A 46 -15.01 18.21 12.88
C LYS A 46 -14.67 16.98 13.73
N TRP A 47 -13.48 16.95 14.35
CA TRP A 47 -13.00 15.90 15.24
C TRP A 47 -12.86 16.37 16.70
N ASP A 48 -13.39 17.55 17.03
CA ASP A 48 -13.26 18.15 18.37
C ASP A 48 -13.96 17.34 19.47
N GLU A 49 -14.83 16.39 19.12
CA GLU A 49 -15.41 15.43 20.08
C GLU A 49 -14.39 14.43 20.64
N PHE A 50 -13.22 14.32 20.01
CA PHE A 50 -12.08 13.55 20.49
C PHE A 50 -11.04 14.51 21.08
N ASP A 51 -10.99 14.59 22.41
CA ASP A 51 -10.09 15.51 23.13
C ASP A 51 -8.61 15.33 22.71
N GLU A 52 -8.20 14.12 22.33
CA GLU A 52 -6.82 13.85 21.90
C GLU A 52 -6.49 14.44 20.52
N LEU A 53 -7.50 14.67 19.68
CA LEU A 53 -7.34 15.20 18.33
C LEU A 53 -7.48 16.72 18.29
N LYS A 54 -8.17 17.30 19.26
CA LYS A 54 -8.49 18.72 19.30
C LYS A 54 -7.25 19.61 19.22
N GLY A 55 -7.13 20.34 18.10
CA GLY A 55 -5.99 21.23 17.85
C GLY A 55 -4.64 20.53 17.71
N SER A 56 -4.62 19.19 17.62
CA SER A 56 -3.42 18.40 17.42
C SER A 56 -2.79 18.71 16.06
N VAL A 57 -1.46 18.78 16.02
CA VAL A 57 -0.72 18.99 14.77
C VAL A 57 -0.51 17.64 14.09
N ILE A 58 -0.85 17.58 12.81
CA ILE A 58 -0.71 16.38 11.98
C ILE A 58 0.69 16.33 11.39
N LEU A 59 1.53 15.43 11.90
CA LEU A 59 2.90 15.18 11.41
C LEU A 59 3.07 13.80 10.74
N ASP A 60 2.12 12.88 10.95
CA ASP A 60 2.10 11.58 10.28
C ASP A 60 1.26 11.68 8.99
N PRO A 61 1.82 11.39 7.80
CA PRO A 61 1.06 11.31 6.54
C PRO A 61 -0.16 10.39 6.60
N LYS A 62 -0.17 9.36 7.46
CA LYS A 62 -1.31 8.47 7.65
C LYS A 62 -2.51 9.15 8.31
N LEU A 63 -2.30 10.29 8.97
CA LEU A 63 -3.33 11.04 9.68
C LEU A 63 -3.88 12.22 8.85
N THR A 64 -3.52 12.32 7.57
CA THR A 64 -3.96 13.41 6.68
C THR A 64 -5.47 13.40 6.40
N TYR A 65 -6.18 12.30 6.69
CA TYR A 65 -7.65 12.26 6.70
C TYR A 65 -8.29 13.16 7.79
N LEU A 66 -7.50 13.58 8.79
CA LEU A 66 -7.94 14.49 9.85
C LEU A 66 -7.97 15.96 9.40
N LEU A 67 -7.38 16.29 8.25
CA LEU A 67 -7.32 17.66 7.74
C LEU A 67 -8.70 18.22 7.38
N SER A 68 -8.81 19.55 7.43
CA SER A 68 -9.92 20.28 6.83
C SER A 68 -9.85 20.21 5.29
N GLU A 69 -10.92 20.55 4.59
CA GLU A 69 -10.90 20.60 3.12
C GLU A 69 -9.92 21.66 2.59
N ASP A 70 -9.84 22.82 3.25
CA ASP A 70 -8.92 23.90 2.90
C ASP A 70 -7.46 23.48 3.11
N ASP A 71 -7.14 22.87 4.26
CA ASP A 71 -5.79 22.36 4.53
C ASP A 71 -5.42 21.19 3.61
N TRP A 72 -6.40 20.32 3.28
CA TRP A 72 -6.21 19.24 2.32
C TRP A 72 -5.86 19.76 0.92
N ALA A 73 -6.50 20.85 0.47
CA ALA A 73 -6.20 21.47 -0.81
C ALA A 73 -4.75 22.01 -0.86
N ILE A 74 -4.27 22.60 0.23
CA ILE A 74 -2.88 23.06 0.34
C ILE A 74 -1.91 21.88 0.38
N TYR A 75 -2.19 20.89 1.24
CA TYR A 75 -1.36 19.69 1.39
C TYR A 75 -1.20 18.93 0.06
N SER A 76 -2.30 18.68 -0.64
CA SER A 76 -2.29 17.99 -1.94
C SER A 76 -1.51 18.79 -3.00
N ALA A 77 -1.72 20.10 -3.10
CA ALA A 77 -0.98 20.93 -4.05
C ALA A 77 0.54 20.92 -3.79
N GLU A 78 0.97 20.99 -2.54
CA GLU A 78 2.39 21.00 -2.18
C GLU A 78 3.04 19.63 -2.36
N THR A 79 2.33 18.54 -2.03
CA THR A 79 2.82 17.18 -2.30
C THR A 79 2.90 16.87 -3.79
N PHE A 80 2.01 17.39 -4.63
CA PHE A 80 2.11 17.26 -6.09
C PHE A 80 3.32 18.01 -6.66
N LYS A 81 3.60 19.22 -6.16
CA LYS A 81 4.84 19.94 -6.54
C LYS A 81 6.08 19.12 -6.15
N ALA A 82 6.11 18.57 -4.94
CA ALA A 82 7.24 17.78 -4.47
C ALA A 82 7.42 16.46 -5.26
N ARG A 83 6.31 15.81 -5.62
CA ARG A 83 6.30 14.66 -6.55
C ARG A 83 6.98 15.03 -7.87
N ASP A 84 6.56 16.14 -8.48
CA ASP A 84 7.07 16.57 -9.79
C ASP A 84 8.56 16.90 -9.73
N LEU A 85 9.03 17.55 -8.65
CA LEU A 85 10.45 17.81 -8.39
C LEU A 85 11.25 16.51 -8.17
N SER A 86 10.63 15.48 -7.60
CA SER A 86 11.23 14.16 -7.40
C SER A 86 11.26 13.32 -8.69
N GLY A 87 10.67 13.82 -9.78
CA GLY A 87 10.63 13.15 -11.08
C GLY A 87 9.71 11.91 -11.13
N LEU A 88 8.91 11.66 -10.09
CA LEU A 88 7.99 10.52 -10.03
C LEU A 88 6.89 10.69 -11.08
N LYS A 89 6.66 9.63 -11.85
CA LYS A 89 5.62 9.59 -12.88
C LYS A 89 4.34 8.99 -12.33
N VAL A 90 3.22 9.55 -12.77
CA VAL A 90 1.88 9.09 -12.43
C VAL A 90 1.03 9.06 -13.70
N SER A 91 0.04 8.18 -13.73
CA SER A 91 -0.88 8.03 -14.85
C SER A 91 -1.84 9.21 -15.00
N ARG A 92 -2.18 9.90 -13.90
CA ARG A 92 -3.03 11.11 -13.89
C ARG A 92 -2.47 12.17 -12.94
N PRO A 93 -2.70 13.47 -13.22
CA PRO A 93 -2.10 14.57 -12.44
C PRO A 93 -2.45 14.57 -10.95
N ASP A 94 -3.61 14.03 -10.59
CA ASP A 94 -4.18 13.95 -9.24
C ASP A 94 -3.78 12.67 -8.48
N ASN A 95 -3.07 11.75 -9.13
CA ASN A 95 -2.72 10.49 -8.51
C ASN A 95 -1.51 10.62 -7.57
N CYS A 96 -1.57 9.83 -6.50
CA CYS A 96 -0.44 9.57 -5.61
C CYS A 96 0.42 8.45 -6.20
N PRO A 97 1.73 8.67 -6.45
CA PRO A 97 2.60 7.66 -7.05
C PRO A 97 2.75 6.41 -6.18
N TYR A 98 2.75 6.54 -4.85
CA TYR A 98 2.81 5.38 -3.96
C TYR A 98 1.54 4.52 -4.07
N LEU A 99 0.36 5.15 -4.16
CA LEU A 99 -0.89 4.41 -4.33
C LEU A 99 -0.97 3.72 -5.71
N GLU A 100 -0.45 4.34 -6.77
CA GLU A 100 -0.33 3.68 -8.08
C GLU A 100 0.59 2.46 -8.01
N ALA A 101 1.80 2.61 -7.44
CA ALA A 101 2.75 1.52 -7.30
C ALA A 101 2.17 0.36 -6.48
N LYS A 102 1.51 0.67 -5.36
CA LYS A 102 0.81 -0.31 -4.52
C LYS A 102 -0.32 -1.01 -5.27
N ASN A 103 -1.10 -0.29 -6.05
CA ASN A 103 -2.14 -0.88 -6.89
C ASN A 103 -1.55 -1.83 -7.94
N HIS A 104 -0.42 -1.47 -8.57
CA HIS A 104 0.30 -2.38 -9.47
C HIS A 104 0.76 -3.65 -8.76
N ARG A 105 1.30 -3.55 -7.53
CA ARG A 105 1.68 -4.72 -6.74
C ARG A 105 0.48 -5.61 -6.44
N VAL A 106 -0.65 -5.04 -5.99
CA VAL A 106 -1.87 -5.80 -5.68
C VAL A 106 -2.40 -6.54 -6.92
N ILE A 107 -2.43 -5.88 -8.09
CA ILE A 107 -2.85 -6.51 -9.34
C ILE A 107 -1.92 -7.67 -9.70
N ALA A 108 -0.61 -7.47 -9.62
CA ALA A 108 0.38 -8.50 -9.95
C ALA A 108 0.36 -9.67 -8.94
N GLU A 109 0.12 -9.40 -7.66
CA GLU A 109 -0.03 -10.40 -6.61
C GLU A 109 -1.24 -11.29 -6.86
N ASN A 110 -2.39 -10.70 -7.20
CA ASN A 110 -3.58 -11.47 -7.55
C ASN A 110 -3.35 -12.35 -8.79
N ALA A 111 -2.69 -11.81 -9.82
CA ALA A 111 -2.34 -12.58 -11.01
C ALA A 111 -1.40 -13.75 -10.70
N LEU A 112 -0.45 -13.57 -9.78
CA LEU A 112 0.42 -14.64 -9.30
C LEU A 112 -0.36 -15.72 -8.54
N ILE A 113 -1.26 -15.32 -7.63
CA ILE A 113 -2.12 -16.25 -6.89
C ILE A 113 -2.94 -17.10 -7.87
N ASP A 114 -3.56 -16.46 -8.87
CA ASP A 114 -4.35 -17.15 -9.89
C ASP A 114 -3.52 -18.11 -10.75
N ALA A 115 -2.30 -17.71 -11.15
CA ALA A 115 -1.42 -18.56 -11.94
C ALA A 115 -0.94 -19.78 -11.14
N VAL A 116 -0.56 -19.58 -9.86
CA VAL A 116 -0.03 -20.64 -9.00
C VAL A 116 -1.14 -21.58 -8.52
N ALA A 117 -2.36 -21.10 -8.34
CA ALA A 117 -3.52 -21.93 -8.01
C ALA A 117 -3.82 -23.02 -9.06
N LYS A 118 -3.36 -22.85 -10.31
CA LYS A 118 -3.48 -23.90 -11.35
C LYS A 118 -2.55 -25.09 -11.08
N HIS A 119 -1.56 -24.95 -10.20
CA HIS A 119 -0.68 -26.06 -9.85
C HIS A 119 -1.41 -27.07 -8.94
N PRO A 120 -1.41 -28.37 -9.24
CA PRO A 120 -2.18 -29.37 -8.48
C PRO A 120 -1.87 -29.42 -6.98
N LYS A 121 -0.63 -29.08 -6.58
CA LYS A 121 -0.23 -29.02 -5.16
C LYS A 121 -0.52 -27.68 -4.48
N LEU A 122 -0.89 -26.65 -5.23
CA LEU A 122 -1.05 -25.28 -4.75
C LEU A 122 -2.46 -24.72 -5.01
N GLY A 123 -3.39 -25.53 -5.52
CA GLY A 123 -4.77 -25.11 -5.82
C GLY A 123 -5.60 -24.64 -4.63
N ASN A 124 -5.17 -24.95 -3.40
CA ASN A 124 -5.81 -24.38 -2.21
C ASN A 124 -5.56 -22.87 -2.04
N LEU A 125 -4.55 -22.30 -2.73
CA LEU A 125 -4.26 -20.86 -2.68
C LEU A 125 -5.34 -20.00 -3.34
N GLN A 126 -6.17 -20.59 -4.22
CA GLN A 126 -7.32 -19.90 -4.82
C GLN A 126 -8.47 -19.68 -3.83
N ARG A 127 -8.51 -20.42 -2.72
CA ARG A 127 -9.51 -20.19 -1.67
C ARG A 127 -9.06 -18.98 -0.86
N HIS A 128 -9.63 -17.81 -1.18
CA HIS A 128 -9.42 -16.57 -0.42
C HIS A 128 -9.75 -16.68 1.08
N LEU A 129 -10.40 -17.76 1.52
CA LEU A 129 -10.57 -18.12 2.92
C LEU A 129 -10.28 -19.62 3.09
N LEU A 130 -9.17 -19.95 3.74
CA LEU A 130 -9.03 -21.24 4.40
C LEU A 130 -10.15 -21.33 5.46
N THR A 131 -10.84 -22.46 5.52
CA THR A 131 -11.78 -22.69 6.64
C THR A 131 -11.00 -22.70 7.97
N LEU A 132 -11.70 -22.51 9.09
CA LEU A 132 -11.07 -22.58 10.41
C LEU A 132 -10.35 -23.93 10.63
N ASP A 133 -10.93 -25.01 10.09
CA ASP A 133 -10.34 -26.36 10.15
C ASP A 133 -9.08 -26.48 9.29
N GLU A 134 -9.08 -25.90 8.10
CA GLU A 134 -7.91 -25.87 7.22
C GLU A 134 -6.77 -25.02 7.81
N ARG A 135 -7.10 -23.93 8.50
CA ARG A 135 -6.14 -23.12 9.26
C ARG A 135 -5.55 -23.88 10.44
N ALA A 136 -6.37 -24.60 11.20
CA ALA A 136 -5.91 -25.39 12.33
C ALA A 136 -4.91 -26.48 11.88
N LYS A 137 -5.21 -27.15 10.77
CA LYS A 137 -4.34 -28.18 10.20
C LYS A 137 -2.99 -27.64 9.72
N LEU A 138 -2.98 -26.50 9.03
CA LEU A 138 -1.73 -25.84 8.62
C LEU A 138 -0.88 -25.38 9.81
N LEU A 139 -1.51 -24.91 10.88
CA LEU A 139 -0.80 -24.54 12.11
C LEU A 139 -0.17 -25.74 12.80
N GLU A 140 -0.81 -26.90 12.78
CA GLU A 140 -0.22 -28.15 13.30
C GLU A 140 0.94 -28.65 12.42
N GLU A 141 0.78 -28.62 11.10
CA GLU A 141 1.81 -29.02 10.14
C GLU A 141 3.01 -28.06 10.10
N SER A 142 2.82 -26.79 10.47
CA SER A 142 3.88 -25.77 10.54
C SER A 142 4.72 -25.81 11.82
N LYS A 143 4.35 -26.63 12.82
CA LYS A 143 5.18 -26.84 14.00
C LYS A 143 6.38 -27.70 13.59
N CYS A 144 7.58 -27.14 13.69
CA CYS A 144 8.82 -27.90 13.51
C CYS A 144 8.78 -29.19 14.36
N PRO A 145 9.14 -30.36 13.79
CA PRO A 145 9.29 -31.56 14.58
C PRO A 145 10.39 -31.33 15.64
N LYS A 146 10.10 -31.71 16.88
CA LYS A 146 11.09 -31.75 17.97
C LYS A 146 12.13 -32.82 17.70
#